data_AF-A0A1G2UTD8-F1
#
_entry.id   AF-A0A1G2UTD8-F1
#
_cell.length_a   1.000
_cell.length_b   1.000
_cell.length_c   1.000
_cell.angle_alpha   90.00
_cell.angle_beta   90.00
_cell.angle_gamma   90.00
#
_symmetry.space_group_name_H-M   'P 1'
#
loop_
_entity.id
_entity.type
_entity.pdbx_description
1 polymer ?
#
loop_
_entity_poly.entity_id
_entity_poly.type
_entity_poly.pdbx_seq_one_letter_code
_entity_poly.pdbx_strand_id
1 'polypeptide(L)' 'MNSVKTKKETYIKCLRCSDEILSNTHKNLTHCKCKAIWVDGCEGYIRIGGKKEDYTEIQK' A
#
# COMPACT_ATOMS: atom_id res chain seq x y z
N MET A 1 -13.79 27.19 -2.30
CA MET A 1 -14.62 26.09 -2.82
C MET A 1 -13.72 24.88 -3.03
N ASN A 2 -14.00 23.80 -2.31
CA ASN A 2 -13.12 22.64 -2.15
C ASN A 2 -12.91 21.90 -3.48
N SER A 3 -11.72 22.01 -4.06
CA SER A 3 -11.27 21.03 -5.06
C SER A 3 -10.95 19.72 -4.33
N VAL A 4 -11.96 18.87 -4.18
CA VAL A 4 -11.76 17.46 -3.82
C VAL A 4 -11.08 16.81 -5.03
N LYS A 5 -9.76 16.97 -5.12
CA LYS A 5 -8.95 16.13 -5.99
C LYS A 5 -9.07 14.74 -5.40
N THR A 6 -9.87 13.87 -6.02
CA THR A 6 -9.85 12.43 -5.81
C THR A 6 -8.44 11.95 -6.13
N LYS A 7 -7.54 12.04 -5.15
CA LYS A 7 -6.21 11.44 -5.23
C LYS A 7 -6.49 9.95 -5.37
N LYS A 8 -6.20 9.37 -6.54
CA LYS A 8 -6.29 7.92 -6.75
C LYS A 8 -5.46 7.26 -5.66
N GLU A 9 -6.11 6.50 -4.80
CA GLU A 9 -5.44 5.85 -3.69
C GLU A 9 -4.92 4.51 -4.19
N THR A 10 -3.61 4.31 -4.10
CA THR A 10 -3.01 3.02 -4.41
C THR A 10 -3.03 2.16 -3.14
N TYR A 11 -3.47 0.92 -3.28
CA TYR A 11 -3.56 -0.08 -2.24
C TYR A 11 -2.69 -1.27 -2.63
N ILE A 12 -2.04 -1.88 -1.65
CA ILE A 12 -1.24 -3.09 -1.81
C ILE A 12 -2.01 -4.21 -1.16
N LYS A 13 -2.57 -5.11 -1.97
CA LYS A 13 -3.25 -6.29 -1.48
C LYS A 13 -2.25 -7.43 -1.34
N CYS A 14 -2.12 -7.97 -0.14
CA CYS A 14 -1.33 -9.15 0.08
C CYS A 14 -2.09 -10.40 -0.36
N LEU A 15 -1.51 -11.23 -1.22
CA LEU A 15 -2.13 -12.46 -1.71
C LEU A 15 -2.04 -13.62 -0.69
N ARG A 16 -1.18 -13.49 0.33
CA ARG A 16 -1.04 -14.49 1.40
C ARG A 16 -2.12 -14.37 2.47
N CYS A 17 -2.37 -13.15 2.94
CA CYS A 17 -3.35 -12.84 3.98
C CYS A 17 -4.68 -12.30 3.41
N SER A 18 -4.73 -11.97 2.11
CA SER A 18 -5.83 -11.23 1.45
C SER A 18 -6.09 -9.83 2.03
N ASP A 19 -5.17 -9.31 2.83
CA ASP A 19 -5.25 -8.00 3.49
C ASP A 19 -4.90 -6.86 2.52
N GLU A 20 -5.55 -5.71 2.65
CA GLU A 20 -5.33 -4.53 1.82
C GLU A 20 -4.64 -3.43 2.64
N ILE A 21 -3.45 -3.01 2.22
CA ILE A 21 -2.65 -1.98 2.89
C ILE A 21 -2.64 -0.73 2.03
N LEU A 22 -2.96 0.44 2.60
CA LEU A 22 -2.84 1.70 1.88
C LEU A 22 -1.36 1.95 1.54
N SER A 23 -1.04 2.22 0.29
CA SER A 23 0.34 2.46 -0.13
C SER A 23 0.92 3.75 0.43
N ASN A 24 0.10 4.78 0.60
CA ASN A 24 0.51 6.06 1.17
C ASN A 24 0.35 6.03 2.69
N THR A 25 1.30 5.43 3.38
CA THR A 25 1.30 5.30 4.84
C THR A 25 1.82 6.54 5.56
N HIS A 26 2.08 7.64 4.84
CA HIS A 26 2.60 8.91 5.38
C HIS A 26 3.94 8.74 6.11
N LYS A 27 4.89 8.00 5.51
CA LYS A 27 6.20 7.63 6.10
C LYS A 27 6.10 6.68 7.30
N ASN A 28 5.01 5.91 7.41
CA ASN A 28 4.91 4.82 8.38
C ASN A 28 5.16 3.48 7.71
N LEU A 29 6.14 2.75 8.20
CA LEU A 29 6.36 1.38 7.76
C LEU A 29 5.19 0.48 8.23
N THR A 30 4.33 0.08 7.31
CA THR A 30 3.14 -0.74 7.61
C THR A 30 3.35 -2.17 7.12
N HIS A 31 3.23 -3.15 8.02
CA HIS A 31 3.41 -4.56 7.68
C HIS A 31 2.04 -5.24 7.47
N CYS A 32 1.92 -6.22 6.55
CA CYS A 32 0.75 -7.11 6.65
C CYS A 32 0.81 -7.82 7.99
N LYS A 33 -0.36 -8.11 8.56
CA LYS A 33 -0.55 -9.05 9.67
C LYS A 33 0.22 -10.37 9.53
N CYS A 34 0.38 -10.90 8.33
CA CYS A 34 1.16 -12.13 8.09
C CYS A 34 2.67 -11.92 8.02
N LYS A 35 3.14 -10.66 8.08
CA LYS A 35 4.55 -10.24 7.98
C LYS A 35 5.26 -10.68 6.68
N ALA A 36 4.55 -11.21 5.69
CA ALA A 36 5.11 -11.58 4.40
C ALA A 36 5.48 -10.36 3.54
N ILE A 37 4.73 -9.27 3.69
CA ILE A 37 4.98 -8.01 3.00
C ILE A 37 4.96 -6.83 3.98
N TRP A 38 5.63 -5.75 3.59
CA TRP A 38 5.56 -4.44 4.23
C TRP A 38 5.51 -3.35 3.17
N VAL A 39 4.86 -2.25 3.51
CA VAL A 39 4.61 -1.11 2.64
C VAL A 39 5.06 0.14 3.38
N ASP A 40 5.92 0.90 2.73
CA ASP A 40 6.41 2.19 3.18
C ASP A 40 6.19 3.19 2.05
N GLY A 41 5.22 4.08 2.22
CA GLY A 41 4.97 5.09 1.21
C GLY A 41 4.62 6.45 1.76
N CYS A 42 4.90 7.44 0.93
CA CYS A 42 4.69 8.86 1.18
C CYS A 42 4.31 9.54 -0.15
N GLU A 43 3.94 10.81 -0.09
CA GLU A 43 3.50 11.62 -1.24
C GLU A 43 4.49 11.68 -2.44
N GLY A 44 5.72 11.16 -2.31
CA GLY A 44 6.72 11.10 -3.38
C GLY A 44 7.30 9.72 -3.69
N TYR A 45 6.96 8.65 -2.95
CA TYR A 45 7.43 7.30 -3.25
C TYR A 45 6.59 6.23 -2.54
N ILE A 46 6.51 5.04 -3.14
CA ILE A 46 5.96 3.83 -2.53
C ILE A 46 7.04 2.75 -2.63
N ARG A 47 7.35 2.13 -1.50
CA ARG A 47 8.25 0.98 -1.38
C ARG A 47 7.47 -0.17 -0.79
N ILE A 48 7.56 -1.32 -1.45
CA ILE A 48 6.97 -2.56 -0.98
C ILE A 48 8.11 -3.55 -0.83
N GLY A 49 8.25 -4.15 0.35
CA GLY A 49 9.15 -5.26 0.57
C GLY A 49 8.40 -6.55 0.80
N GLY A 50 8.98 -7.64 0.33
CA GLY A 50 8.34 -8.96 0.23
C GLY A 50 8.59 -9.56 -1.14
N LYS A 51 7.99 -10.72 -1.43
CA LYS A 51 8.04 -11.31 -2.77
C LYS A 51 6.97 -10.69 -3.65
N LYS A 52 7.28 -10.43 -4.92
CA LYS A 52 6.29 -9.95 -5.91
C LYS A 52 5.06 -10.84 -6.04
N GLU A 53 5.20 -12.13 -5.76
CA GLU A 53 4.10 -13.11 -5.79
C GLU A 53 3.17 -13.02 -4.57
N ASP A 54 3.61 -12.37 -3.48
CA ASP A 54 2.86 -12.26 -2.24
C ASP A 54 1.99 -10.99 -2.18
N TYR A 55 2.06 -10.10 -3.17
CA TYR A 55 1.25 -8.88 -3.24
C TYR A 55 0.82 -8.48 -4.65
N THR A 56 -0.22 -7.66 -4.73
CA THR A 56 -0.68 -7.00 -5.95
C THR A 56 -1.05 -5.54 -5.66
N GLU A 57 -0.85 -4.67 -6.64
CA GLU A 57 -1.18 -3.25 -6.55
C GLU A 57 -2.57 -3.00 -7.11
N ILE A 58 -3.42 -2.32 -6.35
CA ILE A 58 -4.80 -2.00 -6.71
C ILE A 58 -4.97 -0.49 -6.62
N GLN A 59 -5.44 0.16 -7.67
CA GLN A 59 -5.78 1.58 -7.64
C GLN A 59 -7.30 1.73 -7.48
N LYS A 60 -7.74 2.51 -6.50
CA LYS A 60 -9.15 2.85 -6.27
C LYS A 60 -9.39 4.35 -6.37
#